data_AF-A0A238YTL1-F1
#
_entry.id   AF-A0A238YTL1-F1
#
_cell.length_a   1.000
_cell.length_b   1.000
_cell.length_c   1.000
_cell.angle_alpha   90.00
_cell.angle_beta   90.00
_cell.angle_gamma   90.00
#
_symmetry.space_group_name_H-M   'P 1'
#
loop_
_entity.id
_entity.type
_entity.pdbx_description
1 polymer ?
#
loop_
_entity_poly.entity_id
_entity_poly.type
_entity_poly.pdbx_seq_one_letter_code
_entity_poly.pdbx_strand_id
1 'polypeptide(L)'
;MEREQTRDTRTVDPSRVAALSVTEATGDIAFIGEPRDDIKIVSQKHATGGVSLNELDTSVQIVENRLEITTDEPQLLGLGGGRVALELRVPPSVAVHRLHTNHGDVTSVRVTDGATLEAPEGDVSVNRARGEVAARSTKGDITVDGTEGGLSATTLEGTIQVRDPMRVAALETQTGDITADVPAVADDALVESSAGDLLLRFSEELSATLSAHTSTGEFSVPKQAPQFRVHRRTETQLHATVERGTSRLTARTDDGDITIRA
;
A
#
# COMPACT_ATOMS: atom_id res chain seq x y z
N MET A 1 -9.35 -28.21 -21.01
CA MET A 1 -8.58 -28.63 -19.82
C MET A 1 -9.35 -28.13 -18.62
N GLU A 2 -9.77 -29.06 -17.78
CA GLU A 2 -10.57 -28.77 -16.58
C GLU A 2 -9.69 -28.02 -15.58
N ARG A 3 -10.23 -26.95 -14.99
CA ARG A 3 -9.56 -26.21 -13.92
C ARG A 3 -9.85 -26.95 -12.62
N GLU A 4 -8.80 -27.42 -11.95
CA GLU A 4 -8.94 -27.99 -10.62
C GLU A 4 -8.68 -26.90 -9.56
N GLN A 5 -9.56 -26.84 -8.56
CA GLN A 5 -9.41 -25.95 -7.39
C GLN A 5 -9.63 -26.75 -6.10
N THR A 6 -8.80 -26.49 -5.09
CA THR A 6 -9.05 -26.95 -3.71
C THR A 6 -8.87 -25.83 -2.70
N ARG A 7 -9.43 -26.02 -1.51
CA ARG A 7 -9.35 -25.10 -0.37
C ARG A 7 -8.85 -25.85 0.86
N ASP A 8 -7.70 -25.44 1.35
CA ASP A 8 -7.10 -25.95 2.58
C ASP A 8 -7.24 -24.92 3.69
N THR A 9 -7.51 -25.36 4.92
CA THR A 9 -7.59 -24.49 6.10
C THR A 9 -6.64 -24.99 7.18
N ARG A 10 -5.82 -24.09 7.72
CA ARG A 10 -4.95 -24.33 8.87
C ARG A 10 -5.24 -23.29 9.95
N THR A 11 -5.07 -23.69 11.20
CA THR A 11 -5.19 -22.80 12.36
C THR A 11 -3.93 -22.87 13.19
N VAL A 12 -3.53 -21.72 13.76
CA VAL A 12 -2.35 -21.58 14.61
C VAL A 12 -2.75 -20.87 15.90
N ASP A 13 -2.21 -21.30 17.03
CA ASP A 13 -2.41 -20.66 18.33
C ASP A 13 -1.66 -19.31 18.38
N PRO A 14 -2.37 -18.17 18.54
CA PRO A 14 -1.75 -16.85 18.53
C PRO A 14 -0.85 -16.60 19.74
N SER A 15 -1.00 -17.35 20.85
CA SER A 15 -0.16 -17.16 22.05
C SER A 15 1.33 -17.42 21.81
N ARG A 16 1.66 -18.13 20.73
CA ARG A 16 3.03 -18.45 20.32
C ARG A 16 3.58 -17.50 19.27
N VAL A 17 2.76 -16.59 18.76
CA VAL A 17 3.06 -15.76 17.60
C VAL A 17 2.96 -14.29 17.99
N ALA A 18 4.09 -13.60 18.01
CA ALA A 18 4.16 -12.16 18.21
C ALA A 18 3.89 -11.39 16.91
N ALA A 19 4.33 -11.94 15.76
CA ALA A 19 4.18 -11.31 14.47
C ALA A 19 3.93 -12.32 13.34
N LEU A 20 3.23 -11.88 12.29
CA LEU A 20 3.00 -12.64 11.06
C LEU A 20 3.76 -12.00 9.89
N SER A 21 4.31 -12.86 9.03
CA SER A 21 4.91 -12.49 7.77
C SER A 21 4.48 -13.47 6.67
N VAL A 22 3.91 -12.97 5.58
CA VAL A 22 3.86 -13.72 4.33
C VAL A 22 5.12 -13.36 3.57
N THR A 23 6.07 -14.28 3.55
CA THR A 23 7.37 -14.05 2.91
C THR A 23 7.22 -14.07 1.40
N GLU A 24 6.41 -14.99 0.89
CA GLU A 24 6.12 -15.10 -0.54
C GLU A 24 4.80 -15.84 -0.77
N ALA A 25 3.88 -15.20 -1.48
CA ALA A 25 2.70 -15.83 -2.05
C ALA A 25 2.78 -15.86 -3.59
N THR A 26 2.20 -16.88 -4.20
CA THR A 26 2.11 -17.05 -5.66
C THR A 26 0.82 -16.48 -6.24
N GLY A 27 -0.11 -16.07 -5.38
CA GLY A 27 -1.36 -15.40 -5.75
C GLY A 27 -1.78 -14.38 -4.70
N ASP A 28 -3.06 -14.03 -4.71
CA ASP A 28 -3.59 -12.95 -3.90
C ASP A 28 -3.45 -13.20 -2.39
N ILE A 29 -3.22 -12.13 -1.62
CA ILE A 29 -3.23 -12.14 -0.17
C ILE A 29 -4.39 -11.25 0.30
N ALA A 30 -5.33 -11.84 1.02
CA ALA A 30 -6.38 -11.14 1.75
C ALA A 30 -6.13 -11.25 3.26
N PHE A 31 -5.72 -10.16 3.89
CA PHE A 31 -5.52 -10.07 5.34
C PHE A 31 -6.71 -9.39 6.02
N ILE A 32 -7.22 -9.99 7.10
CA ILE A 32 -8.32 -9.45 7.90
C ILE A 32 -7.96 -9.54 9.38
N GLY A 33 -7.76 -8.38 10.02
CA GLY A 33 -7.72 -8.27 11.47
C GLY A 33 -9.13 -8.36 12.05
N GLU A 34 -9.39 -9.32 12.93
CA GLU A 34 -10.68 -9.48 13.62
C GLU A 34 -10.54 -10.15 14.99
N PRO A 35 -11.39 -9.83 15.99
CA PRO A 35 -11.36 -10.54 17.27
C PRO A 35 -11.60 -12.04 17.09
N ARG A 36 -10.64 -12.86 17.54
CA ARG A 36 -10.64 -14.32 17.43
C ARG A 36 -9.62 -14.94 18.36
N ASP A 37 -9.72 -16.24 18.58
CA ASP A 37 -8.82 -16.99 19.47
C ASP A 37 -7.77 -17.81 18.70
N ASP A 38 -7.79 -17.78 17.36
CA ASP A 38 -6.89 -18.49 16.46
C ASP A 38 -6.34 -17.58 15.36
N ILE A 39 -5.19 -17.91 14.78
CA ILE A 39 -4.79 -17.38 13.47
C ILE A 39 -5.29 -18.37 12.43
N LYS A 40 -6.24 -17.95 11.58
CA LYS A 40 -6.80 -18.79 10.52
C LYS A 40 -6.15 -18.47 9.19
N ILE A 41 -5.61 -19.51 8.55
CA ILE A 41 -4.96 -19.45 7.25
C ILE A 41 -5.78 -20.32 6.30
N VAL A 42 -6.29 -19.73 5.22
CA VAL A 42 -6.99 -20.44 4.17
C VAL A 42 -6.17 -20.32 2.89
N SER A 43 -5.77 -21.46 2.33
CA SER A 43 -5.09 -21.53 1.04
C SER A 43 -6.07 -21.99 -0.02
N GLN A 44 -6.26 -21.20 -1.08
CA GLN A 44 -7.02 -21.58 -2.26
C GLN A 44 -6.05 -21.89 -3.39
N LYS A 45 -5.95 -23.16 -3.76
CA LYS A 45 -5.01 -23.65 -4.76
C LYS A 45 -5.72 -23.78 -6.09
N HIS A 46 -5.17 -23.15 -7.12
CA HIS A 46 -5.68 -23.19 -8.49
C HIS A 46 -4.59 -23.76 -9.38
N ALA A 47 -4.85 -24.92 -9.99
CA ALA A 47 -3.93 -25.53 -10.94
C ALA A 47 -4.42 -25.33 -12.38
N THR A 48 -3.49 -25.17 -13.30
CA THR A 48 -3.74 -25.03 -14.73
C THR A 48 -2.79 -25.90 -15.55
N GLY A 49 -3.26 -26.41 -16.68
CA GLY A 49 -2.47 -27.32 -17.52
C GLY A 49 -2.29 -28.69 -16.85
N GLY A 50 -1.11 -29.29 -17.02
CA GLY A 50 -0.80 -30.62 -16.46
C GLY A 50 -0.39 -30.64 -14.98
N VAL A 51 -0.50 -29.51 -14.26
CA VAL A 51 -0.10 -29.41 -12.84
C VAL A 51 -1.19 -30.00 -11.94
N SER A 52 -0.80 -30.83 -10.98
CA SER A 52 -1.72 -31.31 -9.94
C SER A 52 -1.81 -30.34 -8.77
N LEU A 53 -2.99 -30.25 -8.14
CA LEU A 53 -3.19 -29.47 -6.92
C LEU A 53 -2.28 -29.89 -5.75
N ASN A 54 -1.79 -31.14 -5.74
CA ASN A 54 -0.88 -31.64 -4.71
C ASN A 54 0.54 -31.07 -4.84
N GLU A 55 0.88 -30.49 -5.98
CA GLU A 55 2.18 -29.85 -6.23
C GLU A 55 2.21 -28.40 -5.76
N LEU A 56 1.04 -27.81 -5.46
CA LEU A 56 0.90 -26.52 -4.83
C LEU A 56 0.87 -26.72 -3.32
N ASP A 57 1.85 -26.18 -2.60
CA ASP A 57 1.90 -26.26 -1.14
C ASP A 57 1.91 -24.90 -0.47
N THR A 58 1.51 -24.90 0.80
CA THR A 58 1.64 -23.75 1.69
C THR A 58 2.47 -24.20 2.89
N SER A 59 3.69 -23.69 2.99
CA SER A 59 4.54 -23.87 4.16
C SER A 59 4.13 -22.85 5.22
N VAL A 60 3.90 -23.32 6.45
CA VAL A 60 3.56 -22.49 7.60
C VAL A 60 4.47 -22.89 8.74
N GLN A 61 5.34 -21.98 9.17
CA GLN A 61 6.36 -22.25 10.18
C GLN A 61 6.37 -21.15 11.24
N ILE A 62 6.75 -21.50 12.47
CA ILE A 62 6.98 -20.52 13.54
C ILE A 62 8.48 -20.50 13.83
N VAL A 63 9.13 -19.40 13.50
CA VAL A 63 10.55 -19.15 13.76
C VAL A 63 10.64 -17.98 14.73
N GLU A 64 11.23 -18.18 15.92
CA GLU A 64 11.41 -17.10 16.92
C GLU A 64 10.13 -16.28 17.19
N ASN A 65 8.99 -16.95 17.42
CA ASN A 65 7.68 -16.32 17.64
C ASN A 65 7.13 -15.53 16.44
N ARG A 66 7.69 -15.68 15.25
CA ARG A 66 7.16 -15.16 14.00
C ARG A 66 6.54 -16.27 13.19
N LEU A 67 5.29 -16.10 12.79
CA LEU A 67 4.61 -16.99 11.88
C LEU A 67 4.98 -16.61 10.45
N GLU A 68 5.71 -17.49 9.78
CA GLU A 68 6.13 -17.33 8.39
C GLU A 68 5.28 -18.22 7.49
N ILE A 69 4.74 -17.61 6.44
CA ILE A 69 3.91 -18.28 5.44
C ILE A 69 4.56 -18.09 4.07
N THR A 70 4.76 -19.21 3.38
CA THR A 70 5.28 -19.26 2.01
C THR A 70 4.42 -20.20 1.18
N THR A 71 4.12 -19.84 -0.06
CA THR A 71 3.47 -20.75 -1.01
C THR A 71 4.41 -21.07 -2.16
N ASP A 72 4.47 -22.33 -2.55
CA ASP A 72 5.32 -22.78 -3.65
C ASP A 72 4.49 -22.98 -4.94
N GLU A 73 5.04 -22.51 -6.06
CA GLU A 73 4.56 -22.88 -7.40
C GLU A 73 5.49 -23.96 -7.99
N PRO A 74 4.96 -25.09 -8.47
CA PRO A 74 5.78 -26.10 -9.11
C PRO A 74 6.30 -25.58 -10.46
N GLN A 75 7.63 -25.49 -10.58
CA GLN A 75 8.31 -25.13 -11.83
C GLN A 75 8.32 -26.32 -12.81
N LEU A 76 7.17 -26.64 -13.41
CA LEU A 76 7.11 -27.59 -14.51
C LEU A 76 7.41 -26.88 -15.84
N LEU A 77 8.39 -27.41 -16.58
CA LEU A 77 8.81 -26.95 -17.90
C LEU A 77 7.64 -26.88 -18.91
N GLY A 78 6.98 -25.72 -18.97
CA GLY A 78 6.20 -25.23 -20.11
C GLY A 78 4.82 -25.86 -20.38
N LEU A 79 4.27 -26.69 -19.48
CA LEU A 79 2.99 -27.40 -19.73
C LEU A 79 1.89 -27.13 -18.67
N GLY A 80 2.08 -26.16 -17.79
CA GLY A 80 1.09 -25.75 -16.80
C GLY A 80 1.62 -24.71 -15.82
N GLY A 81 0.82 -24.38 -14.82
CA GLY A 81 1.18 -23.44 -13.75
C GLY A 81 0.13 -23.49 -12.65
N GLY A 82 0.35 -22.77 -11.56
CA GLY A 82 -0.63 -22.74 -10.48
C GLY A 82 -0.40 -21.61 -9.50
N ARG A 83 -1.47 -21.22 -8.81
CA ARG A 83 -1.43 -20.14 -7.83
C ARG A 83 -2.07 -20.57 -6.55
N VAL A 84 -1.56 -20.02 -5.46
CA VAL A 84 -2.11 -20.20 -4.13
C VAL A 84 -2.49 -18.83 -3.58
N ALA A 85 -3.78 -18.55 -3.57
CA ALA A 85 -4.31 -17.36 -2.90
C ALA A 85 -4.47 -17.65 -1.40
N LEU A 86 -4.15 -16.67 -0.57
CA LEU A 86 -4.20 -16.75 0.89
C LEU A 86 -5.29 -15.83 1.44
N GLU A 87 -6.18 -16.37 2.27
CA GLU A 87 -7.05 -15.59 3.15
C GLU A 87 -6.57 -15.80 4.59
N LEU A 88 -6.06 -14.72 5.19
CA LEU A 88 -5.52 -14.68 6.55
C LEU A 88 -6.49 -13.93 7.44
N ARG A 89 -6.90 -14.56 8.53
CA ARG A 89 -7.70 -13.90 9.55
C ARG A 89 -6.99 -13.98 10.89
N VAL A 90 -6.69 -12.82 11.45
CA VAL A 90 -5.66 -12.70 12.48
C VAL A 90 -6.20 -11.88 13.65
N PRO A 91 -6.01 -12.33 14.90
CA PRO A 91 -6.42 -11.57 16.06
C PRO A 91 -5.59 -10.30 16.24
N PRO A 92 -6.16 -9.24 16.84
CA PRO A 92 -5.45 -7.98 17.05
C PRO A 92 -4.20 -8.07 17.93
N SER A 93 -3.96 -9.18 18.61
CA SER A 93 -2.78 -9.41 19.45
C SER A 93 -1.52 -9.78 18.66
N VAL A 94 -1.65 -10.03 17.35
CA VAL A 94 -0.54 -10.47 16.49
C VAL A 94 -0.21 -9.34 15.52
N ALA A 95 1.01 -8.83 15.58
CA ALA A 95 1.48 -7.80 14.67
C ALA A 95 1.64 -8.33 13.25
N VAL A 96 1.58 -7.45 12.25
CA VAL A 96 1.85 -7.79 10.85
C VAL A 96 3.14 -7.12 10.43
N HIS A 97 4.13 -7.91 10.04
CA HIS A 97 5.40 -7.36 9.58
C HIS A 97 5.37 -7.08 8.08
N ARG A 98 5.10 -8.12 7.28
CA ARG A 98 5.12 -8.06 5.83
C ARG A 98 4.06 -8.97 5.21
N LEU A 99 3.44 -8.50 4.14
CA LEU A 99 2.61 -9.28 3.23
C LEU A 99 3.18 -9.13 1.82
N HIS A 100 3.83 -10.18 1.31
CA HIS A 100 4.48 -10.16 0.00
C HIS A 100 3.93 -11.24 -0.93
N THR A 101 3.52 -10.83 -2.13
CA THR A 101 3.14 -11.74 -3.23
C THR A 101 3.92 -11.39 -4.49
N ASN A 102 4.25 -12.40 -5.30
CA ASN A 102 4.92 -12.19 -6.58
C ASN A 102 3.93 -11.91 -7.73
N HIS A 103 2.74 -12.53 -7.70
CA HIS A 103 1.82 -12.56 -8.83
C HIS A 103 0.35 -12.44 -8.39
N GLY A 104 0.01 -11.42 -7.61
CA GLY A 104 -1.38 -11.20 -7.22
C GLY A 104 -1.63 -9.93 -6.40
N ASP A 105 -2.90 -9.83 -6.00
CA ASP A 105 -3.52 -8.86 -5.11
C ASP A 105 -2.88 -8.81 -3.72
N VAL A 106 -2.65 -7.64 -3.10
CA VAL A 106 -2.56 -7.56 -1.63
C VAL A 106 -3.64 -6.65 -1.08
N THR A 107 -4.62 -7.24 -0.40
CA THR A 107 -5.66 -6.52 0.33
C THR A 107 -5.50 -6.72 1.83
N SER A 108 -5.54 -5.65 2.61
CA SER A 108 -5.53 -5.69 4.06
C SER A 108 -6.68 -4.90 4.67
N VAL A 109 -7.28 -5.45 5.72
CA VAL A 109 -8.38 -4.83 6.48
C VAL A 109 -8.05 -4.88 7.97
N ARG A 110 -8.04 -3.72 8.63
CA ARG A 110 -7.80 -3.56 10.08
C ARG A 110 -6.46 -4.14 10.55
N VAL A 111 -5.37 -3.58 10.03
CA VAL A 111 -4.01 -3.90 10.50
C VAL A 111 -3.72 -3.21 11.83
N THR A 112 -3.22 -3.93 12.83
CA THR A 112 -3.12 -3.43 14.21
C THR A 112 -1.92 -2.56 14.53
N ASP A 113 -0.76 -2.84 13.92
CA ASP A 113 0.51 -2.21 14.32
C ASP A 113 1.26 -1.60 13.11
N GLY A 114 0.57 -1.49 11.97
CA GLY A 114 1.20 -1.17 10.70
C GLY A 114 1.61 -2.42 9.93
N ALA A 115 2.09 -2.24 8.69
CA ALA A 115 2.58 -3.34 7.86
C ALA A 115 3.35 -2.83 6.64
N THR A 116 4.24 -3.67 6.13
CA THR A 116 4.76 -3.55 4.76
C THR A 116 3.95 -4.46 3.82
N LEU A 117 3.39 -3.91 2.75
CA LEU A 117 2.60 -4.64 1.76
C LEU A 117 3.29 -4.51 0.41
N GLU A 118 3.62 -5.64 -0.20
CA GLU A 118 4.41 -5.71 -1.43
C GLU A 118 3.68 -6.61 -2.46
N ALA A 119 3.31 -6.01 -3.59
CA ALA A 119 2.65 -6.68 -4.71
C ALA A 119 3.24 -6.18 -6.04
N PRO A 120 4.44 -6.60 -6.46
CA PRO A 120 5.12 -6.02 -7.61
C PRO A 120 4.29 -6.05 -8.91
N GLU A 121 3.51 -7.11 -9.12
CA GLU A 121 2.68 -7.29 -10.32
C GLU A 121 1.18 -7.08 -10.10
N GLY A 122 0.77 -6.61 -8.92
CA GLY A 122 -0.64 -6.45 -8.55
C GLY A 122 -0.92 -5.18 -7.76
N ASP A 123 -2.19 -5.00 -7.45
CA ASP A 123 -2.67 -3.85 -6.70
C ASP A 123 -2.44 -3.99 -5.18
N VAL A 124 -2.28 -2.86 -4.48
CA VAL A 124 -2.20 -2.84 -3.02
C VAL A 124 -3.37 -2.05 -2.46
N SER A 125 -4.19 -2.70 -1.63
CA SER A 125 -5.34 -2.10 -0.96
C SER A 125 -5.22 -2.19 0.55
N VAL A 126 -5.26 -1.05 1.23
CA VAL A 126 -5.20 -0.95 2.69
C VAL A 126 -6.47 -0.28 3.20
N ASN A 127 -7.26 -0.97 4.00
CA ASN A 127 -8.41 -0.42 4.71
C ASN A 127 -8.18 -0.45 6.22
N ARG A 128 -7.93 0.71 6.82
CA ARG A 128 -7.61 0.90 8.25
C ARG A 128 -6.35 0.17 8.71
N ALA A 129 -5.32 0.94 9.03
CA ALA A 129 -4.13 0.47 9.74
C ALA A 129 -3.80 1.41 10.89
N ARG A 130 -3.50 0.90 12.10
CA ARG A 130 -3.20 1.79 13.24
C ARG A 130 -1.74 2.24 13.32
N GLY A 131 -0.81 1.48 12.75
CA GLY A 131 0.61 1.82 12.71
C GLY A 131 1.06 2.35 11.37
N GLU A 132 2.38 2.39 11.18
CA GLU A 132 3.00 2.85 9.93
C GLU A 132 2.75 1.85 8.80
N VAL A 133 2.46 2.37 7.61
CA VAL A 133 2.18 1.57 6.41
C VAL A 133 3.18 1.91 5.33
N ALA A 134 3.81 0.86 4.79
CA ALA A 134 4.60 0.93 3.56
C ALA A 134 3.93 0.06 2.49
N ALA A 135 3.29 0.67 1.51
CA ALA A 135 2.63 -0.03 0.40
C ALA A 135 3.48 0.09 -0.88
N ARG A 136 3.74 -1.04 -1.55
CA ARG A 136 4.64 -1.09 -2.71
C ARG A 136 4.09 -1.95 -3.82
N SER A 137 4.09 -1.41 -5.04
CA SER A 137 3.84 -2.15 -6.28
C SER A 137 4.88 -1.74 -7.33
N THR A 138 4.86 -2.40 -8.49
CA THR A 138 5.55 -1.92 -9.69
C THR A 138 4.55 -1.59 -10.79
N LYS A 139 3.51 -2.40 -10.98
CA LYS A 139 2.59 -2.26 -12.12
C LYS A 139 1.12 -2.06 -11.72
N GLY A 140 0.84 -2.09 -10.42
CA GLY A 140 -0.51 -1.95 -9.89
C GLY A 140 -0.75 -0.61 -9.23
N ASP A 141 -2.03 -0.36 -9.00
CA ASP A 141 -2.54 0.80 -8.27
C ASP A 141 -2.39 0.58 -6.76
N ILE A 142 -2.23 1.68 -6.02
CA ILE A 142 -2.19 1.66 -4.56
C ILE A 142 -3.35 2.48 -4.01
N THR A 143 -4.23 1.83 -3.26
CA THR A 143 -5.35 2.46 -2.57
C THR A 143 -5.19 2.33 -1.06
N VAL A 144 -5.23 3.45 -0.35
CA VAL A 144 -5.19 3.50 1.12
C VAL A 144 -6.39 4.27 1.63
N ASP A 145 -7.15 3.66 2.54
CA ASP A 145 -8.34 4.22 3.18
C ASP A 145 -8.23 4.05 4.70
N GLY A 146 -7.78 5.10 5.39
CA GLY A 146 -7.61 5.13 6.83
C GLY A 146 -6.26 4.60 7.32
N THR A 147 -5.40 5.48 7.84
CA THR A 147 -4.21 5.08 8.63
C THR A 147 -4.08 5.94 9.88
N GLU A 148 -3.66 5.37 11.02
CA GLU A 148 -3.39 6.14 12.26
C GLU A 148 -1.87 6.44 12.42
N GLY A 149 -1.01 5.78 11.63
CA GLY A 149 0.43 6.02 11.57
C GLY A 149 0.88 6.76 10.29
N GLY A 150 2.21 6.83 10.10
CA GLY A 150 2.81 7.37 8.88
C GLY A 150 2.57 6.49 7.66
N LEU A 151 2.34 7.11 6.50
CA LEU A 151 2.09 6.41 5.25
C LEU A 151 3.17 6.69 4.21
N SER A 152 3.74 5.62 3.67
CA SER A 152 4.54 5.62 2.44
C SER A 152 3.91 4.70 1.39
N ALA A 153 3.69 5.18 0.18
CA ALA A 153 3.18 4.40 -0.95
C ALA A 153 4.04 4.63 -2.20
N THR A 154 4.47 3.54 -2.84
CA THR A 154 5.35 3.62 -4.02
C THR A 154 4.90 2.62 -5.09
N THR A 155 4.69 3.09 -6.32
CA THR A 155 4.54 2.24 -7.50
C THR A 155 5.42 2.76 -8.64
N LEU A 156 5.58 2.02 -9.74
CA LEU A 156 6.30 2.52 -10.92
C LEU A 156 5.29 2.95 -11.99
N GLU A 157 4.32 2.08 -12.26
CA GLU A 157 3.19 2.30 -13.15
C GLU A 157 1.92 2.04 -12.35
N GLY A 158 1.09 3.06 -12.21
CA GLY A 158 -0.14 2.98 -11.45
C GLY A 158 -0.48 4.29 -10.72
N THR A 159 -1.75 4.39 -10.35
CA THR A 159 -2.31 5.52 -9.60
C THR A 159 -2.18 5.27 -8.11
N ILE A 160 -1.90 6.32 -7.35
CA ILE A 160 -1.91 6.28 -5.89
C ILE A 160 -3.10 7.09 -5.37
N GLN A 161 -4.00 6.43 -4.64
CA GLN A 161 -5.17 7.04 -4.03
C GLN A 161 -5.12 6.88 -2.50
N VAL A 162 -5.07 8.01 -1.80
CA VAL A 162 -4.99 8.05 -0.34
C VAL A 162 -6.14 8.85 0.23
N ARG A 163 -6.93 8.22 1.10
CA ARG A 163 -8.04 8.82 1.84
C ARG A 163 -7.86 8.60 3.34
N ASP A 164 -8.12 9.64 4.12
CA ASP A 164 -8.04 9.61 5.59
C ASP A 164 -6.71 9.08 6.19
N PRO A 165 -5.52 9.49 5.70
CA PRO A 165 -4.27 9.13 6.36
C PRO A 165 -4.04 10.02 7.58
N MET A 166 -3.47 9.52 8.67
CA MET A 166 -3.06 10.38 9.79
C MET A 166 -1.90 11.30 9.40
N ARG A 167 -0.92 10.75 8.66
CA ARG A 167 0.28 11.48 8.25
C ARG A 167 0.85 10.92 6.95
N VAL A 168 1.07 11.79 5.97
CA VAL A 168 1.73 11.43 4.71
C VAL A 168 3.25 11.61 4.84
N ALA A 169 4.03 10.58 4.50
CA ALA A 169 5.49 10.64 4.44
C ALA A 169 6.00 10.65 3.00
N ALA A 170 5.62 9.67 2.18
CA ALA A 170 6.07 9.59 0.78
C ALA A 170 4.98 8.98 -0.11
N LEU A 171 4.65 9.61 -1.24
CA LEU A 171 3.79 9.06 -2.28
C LEU A 171 4.50 9.19 -3.61
N GLU A 172 4.88 8.09 -4.24
CA GLU A 172 5.77 8.11 -5.40
C GLU A 172 5.27 7.18 -6.51
N THR A 173 5.14 7.70 -7.73
CA THR A 173 4.92 6.91 -8.94
C THR A 173 5.79 7.43 -10.07
N GLN A 174 6.13 6.62 -11.08
CA GLN A 174 6.78 7.16 -12.28
C GLN A 174 5.73 7.54 -13.32
N THR A 175 4.70 6.70 -13.50
CA THR A 175 3.60 6.96 -14.43
C THR A 175 2.27 6.71 -13.74
N GLY A 176 1.48 7.76 -13.56
CA GLY A 176 0.17 7.70 -12.95
C GLY A 176 -0.11 8.92 -12.07
N ASP A 177 -1.38 9.09 -11.74
CA ASP A 177 -1.83 10.22 -10.93
C ASP A 177 -1.67 9.92 -9.43
N ILE A 178 -1.49 10.96 -8.63
CA ILE A 178 -1.54 10.85 -7.17
C ILE A 178 -2.67 11.73 -6.66
N THR A 179 -3.65 11.11 -6.02
CA THR A 179 -4.72 11.81 -5.30
C THR A 179 -4.62 11.49 -3.82
N ALA A 180 -4.37 12.52 -2.99
CA ALA A 180 -4.18 12.32 -1.56
C ALA A 180 -4.89 13.39 -0.72
N ASP A 181 -5.57 12.93 0.33
CA ASP A 181 -5.89 13.77 1.47
C ASP A 181 -4.64 13.94 2.34
N VAL A 182 -4.37 15.17 2.80
CA VAL A 182 -3.14 15.53 3.53
C VAL A 182 -3.50 16.32 4.78
N PRO A 183 -3.90 15.65 5.87
CA PRO A 183 -4.18 16.33 7.13
C PRO A 183 -2.91 16.72 7.89
N ALA A 184 -1.88 15.87 7.82
CA ALA A 184 -0.56 16.15 8.33
C ALA A 184 0.52 15.49 7.47
N VAL A 185 1.75 15.96 7.61
CA VAL A 185 2.92 15.41 6.91
C VAL A 185 4.01 15.01 7.91
N ALA A 186 4.92 14.14 7.48
CA ALA A 186 6.22 13.95 8.13
C ALA A 186 7.09 15.22 8.00
N ASP A 187 8.21 15.29 8.71
CA ASP A 187 9.05 16.49 8.76
C ASP A 187 9.55 16.93 7.37
N ASP A 188 9.90 15.97 6.51
CA ASP A 188 10.23 16.17 5.10
C ASP A 188 9.45 15.17 4.23
N ALA A 189 8.21 15.51 3.88
CA ALA A 189 7.35 14.67 3.07
C ALA A 189 7.52 14.92 1.55
N LEU A 190 7.34 13.86 0.76
CA LEU A 190 7.45 13.87 -0.70
C LEU A 190 6.17 13.33 -1.35
N VAL A 191 5.70 14.02 -2.39
CA VAL A 191 4.70 13.50 -3.32
C VAL A 191 5.22 13.73 -4.73
N GLU A 192 5.46 12.66 -5.47
CA GLU A 192 6.12 12.72 -6.78
C GLU A 192 5.50 11.78 -7.82
N SER A 193 5.25 12.31 -9.01
CA SER A 193 4.93 11.54 -10.22
C SER A 193 5.81 12.00 -11.37
N SER A 194 6.49 11.14 -12.14
CA SER A 194 7.22 11.67 -13.32
C SER A 194 6.26 12.11 -14.43
N ALA A 195 5.22 11.32 -14.69
CA ALA A 195 4.16 11.61 -15.65
C ALA A 195 2.79 11.32 -15.03
N GLY A 196 2.08 12.38 -14.68
CA GLY A 196 0.78 12.31 -14.04
C GLY A 196 0.46 13.54 -13.18
N ASP A 197 -0.81 13.70 -12.90
CA ASP A 197 -1.34 14.83 -12.14
C ASP A 197 -1.26 14.57 -10.63
N LEU A 198 -0.97 15.63 -9.87
CA LEU A 198 -1.01 15.60 -8.42
C LEU A 198 -2.24 16.37 -7.92
N LEU A 199 -3.16 15.68 -7.26
CA LEU A 199 -4.29 16.28 -6.57
C LEU A 199 -4.12 16.12 -5.05
N LEU A 200 -3.77 17.22 -4.38
CA LEU A 200 -3.57 17.24 -2.94
C LEU A 200 -4.71 18.00 -2.25
N ARG A 201 -5.37 17.35 -1.28
CA ARG A 201 -6.43 17.96 -0.47
C ARG A 201 -5.91 18.22 0.95
N PHE A 202 -5.58 19.46 1.23
CA PHE A 202 -5.05 19.88 2.52
C PHE A 202 -6.19 20.03 3.53
N SER A 203 -5.99 19.50 4.74
CA SER A 203 -6.89 19.79 5.86
C SER A 203 -6.64 21.19 6.42
N GLU A 204 -7.64 21.72 7.14
CA GLU A 204 -7.50 22.96 7.93
C GLU A 204 -6.45 22.83 9.04
N GLU A 205 -6.11 21.61 9.45
CA GLU A 205 -5.13 21.32 10.51
C GLU A 205 -3.68 21.25 9.99
N LEU A 206 -3.48 21.22 8.67
CA LEU A 206 -2.15 21.04 8.07
C LEU A 206 -1.26 22.26 8.35
N SER A 207 -0.06 22.02 8.90
CA SER A 207 0.99 23.04 9.00
C SER A 207 2.26 22.63 8.26
N ALA A 208 2.45 23.16 7.05
CA ALA A 208 3.58 22.80 6.21
C ALA A 208 4.03 23.95 5.29
N THR A 209 5.32 23.99 4.98
CA THR A 209 5.85 24.77 3.87
C THR A 209 5.86 23.89 2.63
N LEU A 210 5.12 24.32 1.60
CA LEU A 210 5.01 23.62 0.33
C LEU A 210 6.05 24.14 -0.66
N SER A 211 6.77 23.21 -1.29
CA SER A 211 7.58 23.43 -2.48
C SER A 211 7.05 22.55 -3.60
N ALA A 212 6.35 23.14 -4.57
CA ALA A 212 5.78 22.42 -5.70
C ALA A 212 6.53 22.75 -7.01
N HIS A 213 6.72 21.74 -7.86
CA HIS A 213 7.44 21.85 -9.13
C HIS A 213 6.75 21.04 -10.22
N THR A 214 6.58 21.66 -11.40
CA THR A 214 6.19 21.00 -12.65
C THR A 214 7.07 21.50 -13.79
N SER A 215 7.33 20.68 -14.82
CA SER A 215 8.09 21.12 -16.00
C SER A 215 7.18 21.62 -17.13
N THR A 216 6.04 20.96 -17.37
CA THR A 216 5.11 21.28 -18.48
C THR A 216 3.67 21.61 -18.06
N GLY A 217 3.27 21.28 -16.83
CA GLY A 217 1.90 21.50 -16.36
C GLY A 217 1.68 22.83 -15.65
N GLU A 218 0.49 22.97 -15.06
CA GLU A 218 0.04 24.17 -14.37
C GLU A 218 -0.19 23.95 -12.87
N PHE A 219 -0.09 25.04 -12.11
CA PHE A 219 -0.47 25.06 -10.69
C PHE A 219 -1.91 25.57 -10.52
N SER A 220 -2.77 24.74 -9.93
CA SER A 220 -4.10 25.16 -9.47
C SER A 220 -4.09 25.26 -7.94
N VAL A 221 -4.38 26.45 -7.42
CA VAL A 221 -4.35 26.75 -5.97
C VAL A 221 -5.67 27.36 -5.52
N PRO A 222 -6.07 27.20 -4.24
CA PRO A 222 -7.31 27.78 -3.74
C PRO A 222 -7.28 29.31 -3.84
N LYS A 223 -8.35 29.91 -4.38
CA LYS A 223 -8.46 31.38 -4.54
C LYS A 223 -8.70 32.12 -3.22
N GLN A 224 -9.28 31.43 -2.24
CA GLN A 224 -9.69 31.99 -0.95
C GLN A 224 -9.47 30.95 0.15
N ALA A 225 -8.24 30.84 0.66
CA ALA A 225 -7.91 30.01 1.81
C ALA A 225 -7.01 30.83 2.76
N PRO A 226 -7.52 31.35 3.89
CA PRO A 226 -6.73 32.18 4.81
C PRO A 226 -5.49 31.46 5.37
N GLN A 227 -5.56 30.14 5.48
CA GLN A 227 -4.47 29.26 5.90
C GLN A 227 -3.38 29.09 4.84
N PHE A 228 -3.65 29.38 3.55
CA PHE A 228 -2.75 29.12 2.44
C PHE A 228 -2.15 30.42 1.88
N ARG A 229 -0.85 30.64 2.12
CA ARG A 229 -0.14 31.85 1.69
C ARG A 229 0.89 31.52 0.62
N VAL A 230 0.66 31.98 -0.60
CA VAL A 230 1.63 31.85 -1.70
C VAL A 230 2.69 32.95 -1.57
N HIS A 231 3.96 32.55 -1.54
CA HIS A 231 5.11 33.46 -1.48
C HIS A 231 5.77 33.68 -2.84
N ARG A 232 5.82 32.63 -3.65
CA ARG A 232 6.38 32.67 -5.00
C ARG A 232 5.58 31.74 -5.90
N ARG A 233 5.30 32.21 -7.12
CA ARG A 233 4.73 31.41 -8.20
C ARG A 233 5.39 31.82 -9.51
N THR A 234 5.95 30.85 -10.22
CA THR A 234 6.43 30.96 -11.60
C THR A 234 5.65 29.96 -12.45
N GLU A 235 6.04 29.79 -13.72
CA GLU A 235 5.47 28.76 -14.60
C GLU A 235 5.80 27.34 -14.10
N THR A 236 6.99 27.13 -13.51
CA THR A 236 7.50 25.80 -13.14
C THR A 236 7.68 25.55 -11.65
N GLN A 237 7.47 26.57 -10.80
CA GLN A 237 7.67 26.48 -9.36
C GLN A 237 6.59 27.23 -8.57
N LEU A 238 6.18 26.65 -7.46
CA LEU A 238 5.28 27.25 -6.49
C LEU A 238 5.84 27.04 -5.08
N HIS A 239 5.97 28.13 -4.32
CA HIS A 239 6.28 28.08 -2.90
C HIS A 239 5.17 28.74 -2.10
N ALA A 240 4.64 28.00 -1.14
CA ALA A 240 3.56 28.45 -0.26
C ALA A 240 3.79 27.98 1.17
N THR A 241 3.12 28.63 2.12
CA THR A 241 3.04 28.20 3.51
C THR A 241 1.58 27.93 3.85
N VAL A 242 1.34 26.79 4.50
CA VAL A 242 0.06 26.43 5.12
C VAL A 242 0.20 26.61 6.64
N GLU A 243 -0.70 27.41 7.22
CA GLU A 243 -0.68 27.77 8.64
C GLU A 243 0.69 28.33 9.09
N ARG A 244 1.37 27.67 10.02
CA ARG A 244 2.68 28.06 10.57
C ARG A 244 3.88 27.53 9.78
N GLY A 245 3.68 26.60 8.85
CA GLY A 245 4.77 25.99 8.07
C GLY A 245 5.76 25.15 8.86
N THR A 246 5.32 24.35 9.84
CA THR A 246 6.23 23.61 10.75
C THR A 246 6.99 22.46 10.08
N SER A 247 6.40 21.82 9.08
CA SER A 247 7.00 20.70 8.33
C SER A 247 7.21 21.07 6.87
N ARG A 248 7.94 20.26 6.10
CA ARG A 248 8.16 20.46 4.67
C ARG A 248 7.39 19.44 3.85
N LEU A 249 6.71 19.93 2.82
CA LEU A 249 6.08 19.10 1.80
C LEU A 249 6.64 19.49 0.43
N THR A 250 7.20 18.51 -0.27
CA THR A 250 7.62 18.66 -1.67
C THR A 250 6.62 17.95 -2.56
N ALA A 251 6.08 18.65 -3.56
CA ALA A 251 5.20 18.07 -4.58
C ALA A 251 5.85 18.23 -5.95
N ARG A 252 6.09 17.15 -6.68
CA ARG A 252 6.83 17.20 -7.95
C ARG A 252 6.14 16.40 -9.02
N THR A 253 5.99 17.00 -10.19
CA THR A 253 5.75 16.26 -11.43
C THR A 253 6.64 16.78 -12.54
N ASP A 254 6.98 15.95 -13.54
CA ASP A 254 7.66 16.46 -14.73
C ASP A 254 6.62 16.82 -15.79
N ASP A 255 5.70 15.90 -16.07
CA ASP A 255 4.59 16.08 -17.01
C ASP A 255 3.24 15.87 -16.33
N GLY A 256 2.66 16.97 -15.84
CA GLY A 256 1.35 16.96 -15.18
C GLY A 256 1.05 18.24 -14.39
N ASP A 257 -0.22 18.40 -14.05
CA ASP A 257 -0.71 19.53 -13.26
C ASP A 257 -0.58 19.25 -11.77
N ILE A 258 -0.32 20.30 -10.98
CA ILE A 258 -0.36 20.23 -9.53
C ILE A 258 -1.56 21.03 -9.04
N THR A 259 -2.59 20.31 -8.61
CA THR A 259 -3.82 20.88 -8.05
C THR A 259 -3.83 20.73 -6.53
N ILE A 260 -3.95 21.87 -5.85
CA ILE A 260 -4.09 21.95 -4.41
C ILE A 260 -5.51 22.40 -4.09
N ARG A 261 -6.18 21.66 -3.21
CA ARG A 261 -7.46 22.02 -2.60
C ARG A 261 -7.25 22.17 -1.10
N ALA A 262 -7.87 23.17 -0.51
CA ALA A 262 -7.82 23.46 0.92
C ALA A 262 -9.15 24.09 1.36
#